data_AF-A0ABD6DY54-F1
#
_entry.id   AF-A0ABD6DY54-F1
#
_cell.length_a   1.000
_cell.length_b   1.000
_cell.length_c   1.000
_cell.angle_alpha   90.00
_cell.angle_beta   90.00
_cell.angle_gamma   90.00
#
_symmetry.space_group_name_H-M   'P 1'
#
loop_
_entity.id
_entity.type
_entity.pdbx_description
1 polymer ?
#
loop_
_entity_poly.entity_id
_entity_poly.type
_entity_poly.pdbx_seq_one_letter_code
_entity_poly.pdbx_strand_id
1 'polypeptide(L)'
;MDQDSQTVTDKQRQLWPLGFLGFLSFMGFQAFERSDPLFLFWFAFAGFFSYFGYRWNRLKYLGLLGVLGFVIAVLGLLGVVRI
;
A
#
# COMPACT_ATOMS: atom_id res chain seq x y z
N MET A 1 0.91 -8.50 -37.56
CA MET A 1 -0.29 -8.19 -36.76
C MET A 1 -0.04 -8.68 -35.34
N ASP A 2 0.43 -7.75 -34.52
CA ASP A 2 1.10 -7.92 -33.24
C ASP A 2 0.12 -8.01 -32.07
N GLN A 3 -0.73 -9.04 -32.06
CA GLN A 3 -1.76 -9.20 -31.02
C GLN A 3 -1.15 -9.57 -29.65
N ASP A 4 -0.04 -10.31 -29.61
CA ASP A 4 0.59 -10.72 -28.34
C ASP A 4 1.17 -9.51 -27.56
N SER A 5 1.79 -8.56 -28.29
CA SER A 5 2.44 -7.36 -27.72
C SER A 5 1.47 -6.40 -27.04
N GLN A 6 0.21 -6.35 -27.48
CA GLN A 6 -0.82 -5.50 -26.87
C GLN A 6 -1.23 -6.04 -25.49
N THR A 7 -1.37 -7.37 -25.34
CA THR A 7 -1.86 -7.98 -24.10
C THR A 7 -0.90 -7.83 -22.90
N VAL A 8 0.41 -7.77 -23.17
CA VAL A 8 1.45 -7.57 -22.16
C VAL A 8 1.40 -6.14 -21.62
N THR A 9 1.21 -5.16 -22.51
CA THR A 9 1.16 -3.73 -22.17
C THR A 9 -0.05 -3.40 -21.29
N ASP A 10 -1.22 -3.98 -21.58
CA ASP A 10 -2.45 -3.73 -20.80
C ASP A 10 -2.36 -4.30 -19.38
N LYS A 11 -1.84 -5.53 -19.23
CA LYS A 11 -1.60 -6.11 -17.91
C LYS A 11 -0.57 -5.31 -17.11
N GLN A 12 0.52 -4.86 -17.75
CA GLN A 12 1.53 -4.04 -17.08
C GLN A 12 0.98 -2.68 -16.64
N ARG A 13 0.18 -1.99 -17.47
CA ARG A 13 -0.48 -0.73 -17.07
C ARG A 13 -1.38 -0.92 -15.86
N GLN A 14 -2.11 -2.04 -15.79
CA GLN A 14 -3.00 -2.32 -14.67
C GLN A 14 -2.25 -2.67 -13.38
N LEU A 15 -1.04 -3.24 -13.50
CA LEU A 15 -0.17 -3.61 -12.37
C LEU A 15 0.74 -2.47 -11.88
N TRP A 16 1.01 -1.46 -12.72
CA TRP A 16 1.80 -0.28 -12.35
C TRP A 16 1.31 0.44 -11.08
N PRO A 17 0.00 0.73 -10.90
CA PRO A 17 -0.48 1.34 -9.66
C PRO A 17 -0.31 0.44 -8.44
N LEU A 18 -0.30 -0.90 -8.58
CA LEU A 18 0.06 -1.79 -7.46
C LEU A 18 1.52 -1.59 -7.06
N GLY A 19 2.44 -1.60 -8.03
CA GLY A 19 3.86 -1.39 -7.74
C GLY A 19 4.11 -0.05 -7.04
N PHE A 20 3.45 1.00 -7.52
CA PHE A 20 3.50 2.34 -6.93
C PHE A 20 2.94 2.37 -5.50
N LEU A 21 1.74 1.82 -5.26
CA LEU A 21 1.18 1.72 -3.90
C LEU A 21 2.08 0.92 -2.96
N GLY A 22 2.74 -0.11 -3.46
CA GLY A 22 3.68 -0.93 -2.68
C GLY A 22 4.91 -0.12 -2.27
N PHE A 23 5.45 0.66 -3.20
CA PHE A 23 6.54 1.59 -2.93
C PHE A 23 6.15 2.65 -1.89
N LEU A 24 4.94 3.23 -2.00
CA LEU A 24 4.40 4.18 -1.02
C LEU A 24 4.30 3.57 0.38
N SER A 25 3.74 2.37 0.46
CA SER A 25 3.58 1.67 1.73
C SER A 25 4.94 1.33 2.34
N PHE A 26 5.90 0.89 1.54
CA PHE A 26 7.26 0.62 2.01
C PHE A 26 7.95 1.89 2.56
N MET A 27 7.79 3.02 1.88
CA MET A 27 8.29 4.31 2.35
C MET A 27 7.66 4.71 3.70
N GLY A 28 6.38 4.40 3.90
CA GLY A 28 5.72 4.59 5.18
C GLY A 28 6.16 3.61 6.28
N PHE A 29 6.72 2.45 5.94
CA PHE A 29 7.28 1.54 6.94
C PHE A 29 8.53 2.13 7.63
N GLN A 30 9.31 2.95 6.90
CA GLN A 30 10.44 3.67 7.47
C GLN A 30 10.02 4.73 8.51
N ALA A 31 8.73 5.08 8.59
CA ALA A 31 8.18 5.97 9.61
C ALA A 31 8.36 5.43 11.04
N PHE A 32 8.33 4.11 11.20
CA PHE A 32 8.46 3.46 12.50
C PHE A 32 9.85 3.69 13.12
N GLU A 33 10.89 3.90 12.30
CA GLU A 33 12.22 4.24 12.79
C GLU A 33 12.39 5.73 13.13
N ARG A 34 11.57 6.60 12.52
CA ARG A 34 11.75 8.06 12.60
C ARG A 34 10.76 8.78 13.51
N SER A 35 9.83 8.04 14.12
CA SER A 35 8.82 8.59 15.03
C SER A 35 7.99 9.73 14.41
N ASP A 36 7.77 9.65 13.09
CA ASP A 36 7.13 10.72 12.31
C ASP A 36 5.73 10.27 11.85
N PRO A 37 4.64 10.76 12.49
CA PRO A 37 3.27 10.31 12.23
C PRO A 37 2.82 10.54 10.78
N LEU A 38 3.41 11.54 10.12
CA LEU A 38 3.14 11.88 8.72
C LEU A 38 3.56 10.75 7.77
N PHE A 39 4.64 10.04 8.06
CA PHE A 39 5.09 8.91 7.22
C PHE A 39 4.27 7.64 7.50
N LEU A 40 3.77 7.46 8.72
CA LEU A 40 2.85 6.38 9.09
C LEU A 40 1.55 6.44 8.26
N PHE A 41 1.11 7.64 7.89
CA PHE A 41 0.01 7.82 6.94
C PHE A 41 0.32 7.22 5.55
N TRP A 42 1.56 7.29 5.07
CA TRP A 42 1.95 6.64 3.81
C TRP A 42 1.87 5.11 3.90
N PHE A 43 2.10 4.53 5.08
CA PHE A 43 1.97 3.08 5.27
C PHE A 43 0.53 2.59 5.07
N ALA A 44 -0.46 3.41 5.40
CA ALA A 44 -1.89 3.11 5.19
C ALA A 44 -2.27 2.84 3.73
N PHE A 45 -1.47 3.30 2.75
CA PHE A 45 -1.68 3.00 1.33
C PHE A 45 -1.56 1.50 1.01
N ALA A 46 -0.92 0.69 1.87
CA ALA A 46 -1.00 -0.77 1.75
C ALA A 46 -2.45 -1.26 1.79
N GLY A 47 -3.36 -0.54 2.46
CA GLY A 47 -4.77 -0.92 2.60
C GLY A 47 -5.49 -0.95 1.27
N PHE A 48 -5.09 -0.05 0.35
CA PHE A 48 -5.62 -0.02 -1.01
C PHE A 48 -5.22 -1.23 -1.85
N PHE A 49 -4.23 -2.04 -1.46
CA PHE A 49 -4.01 -3.34 -2.11
C PHE A 49 -5.18 -4.29 -1.91
N SER A 50 -5.99 -4.12 -0.86
CA SER A 50 -7.22 -4.90 -0.68
C SER A 50 -8.18 -4.71 -1.85
N TYR A 51 -8.23 -3.50 -2.42
CA TYR A 51 -9.07 -3.18 -3.59
C TYR A 51 -8.66 -3.99 -4.83
N PHE A 52 -7.36 -4.26 -4.99
CA PHE A 52 -6.83 -5.12 -6.05
C PHE A 52 -6.80 -6.60 -5.68
N GLY A 53 -6.98 -6.91 -4.39
CA GLY A 53 -7.04 -8.26 -3.84
C GLY A 53 -8.19 -9.12 -4.35
N TYR A 54 -9.20 -8.52 -4.99
CA TYR A 54 -10.28 -9.26 -5.67
C TYR A 54 -9.73 -10.24 -6.74
N ARG A 55 -8.60 -9.91 -7.37
CA ARG A 55 -7.97 -10.76 -8.41
C ARG A 55 -6.95 -11.77 -7.83
N TRP A 56 -6.38 -11.49 -6.65
CA TRP A 56 -5.33 -12.31 -6.03
C TRP A 56 -5.52 -12.40 -4.51
N ASN A 57 -5.90 -13.58 -4.02
CA ASN A 57 -6.16 -13.85 -2.60
C ASN A 57 -4.99 -13.46 -1.66
N ARG A 58 -3.74 -13.46 -2.14
CA ARG A 58 -2.57 -13.04 -1.34
C ARG A 58 -2.55 -11.54 -1.02
N LEU A 59 -3.07 -10.69 -1.92
CA LEU A 59 -3.11 -9.24 -1.71
C LEU A 59 -4.11 -8.82 -0.63
N LYS A 60 -5.08 -9.68 -0.33
CA LYS A 60 -6.07 -9.46 0.73
C LYS A 60 -5.42 -9.30 2.11
N TYR A 61 -4.33 -10.04 2.37
CA TYR A 61 -3.56 -9.91 3.61
C TYR A 61 -2.76 -8.60 3.67
N LEU A 62 -2.28 -8.12 2.53
CA LEU A 62 -1.59 -6.83 2.43
C LEU A 62 -2.56 -5.67 2.72
N GLY A 63 -3.79 -5.79 2.23
CA GLY A 63 -4.88 -4.89 2.57
C GLY A 63 -5.16 -4.82 4.07
N LEU A 64 -5.19 -5.98 4.74
CA LEU A 64 -5.36 -6.06 6.19
C LEU A 64 -4.21 -5.37 6.94
N LEU A 65 -2.99 -5.55 6.46
CA LEU A 65 -1.78 -4.93 7.02
C LEU A 65 -1.83 -3.40 6.89
N GLY A 66 -2.35 -2.88 5.78
CA GLY A 66 -2.50 -1.44 5.61
C GLY A 66 -3.64 -0.83 6.41
N VAL A 67 -4.74 -1.56 6.66
CA VAL A 67 -5.77 -1.14 7.64
C VAL A 67 -5.17 -1.05 9.04
N LEU A 68 -4.40 -2.05 9.43
CA LEU A 68 -3.67 -2.03 10.71
C LEU A 68 -2.72 -0.81 10.77
N GLY A 69 -2.01 -0.56 9.69
CA GLY A 69 -1.16 0.61 9.50
C GLY A 69 -1.90 1.95 9.64
N PHE A 70 -3.08 2.06 9.04
CA PHE A 70 -3.92 3.26 9.14
C PHE A 70 -4.38 3.52 10.58
N VAL A 71 -4.81 2.47 11.30
CA VAL A 71 -5.20 2.61 12.70
C VAL A 71 -4.04 3.12 13.53
N ILE A 72 -2.85 2.55 13.37
CA ILE A 72 -1.64 2.99 14.09
C ILE A 72 -1.26 4.43 13.71
N ALA A 73 -1.36 4.80 12.43
CA ALA A 73 -1.08 6.15 11.95
C ALA A 73 -2.03 7.19 12.54
N VAL A 74 -3.33 6.90 12.59
CA VAL A 74 -4.34 7.76 13.20
C VAL A 74 -4.09 7.89 14.71
N LEU A 75 -3.73 6.80 15.39
CA LEU A 75 -3.37 6.84 16.82
C LEU A 75 -2.10 7.67 17.09
N GLY A 76 -1.09 7.57 16.23
CA GLY A 76 0.12 8.38 16.29
C GLY A 76 -0.17 9.86 16.00
N LEU A 77 -1.02 10.15 15.02
CA LEU A 77 -1.43 11.52 14.67
C LEU A 77 -2.25 12.18 15.80
N LEU A 78 -3.11 11.41 16.47
CA LEU A 78 -3.88 11.87 17.63
C LEU A 78 -3.01 12.11 18.88
N GLY A 79 -1.72 11.75 18.83
CA GLY A 79 -0.79 11.88 19.97
C GLY A 79 -1.10 10.93 21.14
N VAL A 80 -1.99 9.95 20.92
CA VAL A 80 -2.36 8.92 21.91
C VAL A 80 -1.19 7.95 22.10
N VAL A 81 -0.43 7.71 21.04
CA VAL A 81 0.81 6.95 21.07
C VAL A 81 1.95 7.91 20.72
N ARG A 82 2.89 8.12 21.65
CA ARG A 82 4.22 8.63 21.29
C ARG A 82 4.96 7.47 20.64
N ILE A 83 4.95 7.42 19.31
CA ILE A 83 5.96 6.68 18.55
C ILE A 83 7.25 7.50 18.60
#